data_AF-A0A327KXJ9-F1
#
_entry.id   AF-A0A327KXJ9-F1
#
_cell.length_a   1.000
_cell.length_b   1.000
_cell.length_c   1.000
_cell.angle_alpha   90.00
_cell.angle_beta   90.00
_cell.angle_gamma   90.00
#
_symmetry.space_group_name_H-M   'P 1'
#
loop_
_entity.id
_entity.type
_entity.pdbx_description
1 polymer ?
#
loop_
_entity_poly.entity_id
_entity_poly.type
_entity_poly.pdbx_seq_one_letter_code
_entity_poly.pdbx_strand_id
1 'polypeptide(L)'
;LLTAFVTVRLRRLPIGRAWEALREDEIACRSLGIDTTTTKLTAFAIGAMFGGFAGSFFAARQGFISPESFTFMESATILAIVVLGGMGSQIGVAVAAVAMIGGTELLRELDFLKNVFGREFDPTQYRMLLFGFAMVLIMIWKPRGLISSRSPSVFLKERKAVSGALVKEGHG
;
A
#
# COMPACT_ATOMS: atom_id res chain seq x y z
N LEU A 1 13.72 -7.21 0.59
CA LEU A 1 13.71 -8.26 1.64
C LEU A 1 14.06 -7.73 3.02
N LEU A 2 15.17 -6.98 3.19
CA LEU A 2 15.54 -6.37 4.47
C LEU A 2 14.44 -5.47 5.04
N THR A 3 13.85 -4.59 4.21
CA THR A 3 12.72 -3.73 4.59
C THR A 3 11.53 -4.55 5.12
N ALA A 4 11.14 -5.62 4.42
CA ALA A 4 10.08 -6.52 4.84
C ALA A 4 10.36 -7.17 6.20
N PHE A 5 11.59 -7.65 6.42
CA PHE A 5 12.00 -8.23 7.70
C PHE A 5 11.90 -7.21 8.85
N VAL A 6 12.43 -6.01 8.66
CA VAL A 6 12.38 -4.94 9.68
C VAL A 6 10.94 -4.56 9.98
N THR A 7 10.10 -4.37 8.96
CA THR A 7 8.67 -4.04 9.17
C THR A 7 7.91 -5.12 9.93
N VAL A 8 8.17 -6.42 9.65
CA VAL A 8 7.53 -7.52 10.38
C VAL A 8 7.96 -7.55 11.85
N ARG A 9 9.24 -7.29 12.14
CA ARG A 9 9.72 -7.15 13.53
C ARG A 9 9.09 -5.96 14.23
N LEU A 10 9.03 -4.82 13.54
CA LEU A 10 8.48 -3.58 14.07
C LEU A 10 7.00 -3.69 14.46
N ARG A 11 6.20 -4.41 13.64
CA ARG A 11 4.80 -4.71 13.97
C ARG A 11 4.62 -5.50 15.28
N ARG A 12 5.62 -6.29 15.70
CA ARG A 12 5.55 -7.08 16.93
C ARG A 12 5.98 -6.29 18.17
N LEU A 13 6.74 -5.22 18.00
CA LEU A 13 7.21 -4.34 19.07
C LEU A 13 6.06 -3.49 19.66
N PRO A 14 6.22 -2.96 20.89
CA PRO A 14 5.20 -2.12 21.52
C PRO A 14 4.78 -0.94 20.66
N ILE A 15 5.73 -0.32 19.94
CA ILE A 15 5.46 0.80 19.04
C ILE A 15 4.52 0.41 17.88
N GLY A 16 4.71 -0.78 17.30
CA GLY A 16 3.85 -1.29 16.24
C GLY A 16 2.43 -1.63 16.73
N ARG A 17 2.31 -2.11 17.97
CA ARG A 17 1.01 -2.35 18.61
C ARG A 17 0.28 -1.04 18.92
N ALA A 18 1.02 -0.01 19.36
CA ALA A 18 0.47 1.33 19.58
C ALA A 18 -0.08 1.94 18.27
N TRP A 19 0.63 1.77 17.14
CA TRP A 19 0.11 2.17 15.83
C TRP A 19 -1.13 1.41 15.41
N GLU A 20 -1.17 0.11 15.70
CA GLU A 20 -2.35 -0.71 15.39
C GLU A 20 -3.57 -0.26 16.19
N ALA A 21 -3.41 0.00 17.49
CA ALA A 21 -4.47 0.48 18.36
C ALA A 21 -4.94 1.89 17.97
N LEU A 22 -4.01 2.82 17.73
CA LEU A 22 -4.30 4.20 17.35
C LEU A 22 -5.11 4.29 16.04
N ARG A 23 -4.91 3.33 15.14
CA ARG A 23 -5.66 3.25 13.87
C ARG A 23 -7.11 2.82 14.07
N GLU A 24 -7.43 2.03 15.10
CA GLU A 24 -8.80 1.60 15.38
C GLU A 24 -9.60 2.72 16.04
N ASP A 25 -9.07 3.27 17.14
CA ASP A 25 -9.74 4.33 17.89
C ASP A 25 -8.71 5.24 18.58
N GLU A 26 -8.58 6.45 18.06
CA GLU A 26 -7.70 7.47 18.62
C GLU A 26 -8.18 7.97 19.99
N ILE A 27 -9.48 8.05 20.20
CA ILE A 27 -10.08 8.53 21.46
C ILE A 27 -9.80 7.50 22.56
N ALA A 28 -10.03 6.22 22.29
CA ALA A 28 -9.73 5.14 23.23
C ALA A 28 -8.24 5.07 23.59
N CYS A 29 -7.34 5.21 22.61
CA CYS A 29 -5.90 5.27 22.88
C CYS A 29 -5.53 6.43 23.80
N ARG A 30 -6.13 7.61 23.60
CA ARG A 30 -5.90 8.78 24.44
C ARG A 30 -6.39 8.57 25.87
N SER A 31 -7.55 7.92 26.04
CA SER A 31 -8.09 7.56 27.36
C SER A 31 -7.22 6.55 28.10
N LEU A 32 -6.46 5.72 27.39
CA LEU A 32 -5.49 4.76 27.95
C LEU A 32 -4.10 5.37 28.23
N GLY A 33 -3.93 6.68 28.03
CA GLY A 33 -2.68 7.40 28.30
C GLY A 33 -1.62 7.27 27.19
N ILE A 34 -1.99 6.80 26.00
CA ILE A 34 -1.08 6.79 24.84
C ILE A 34 -1.02 8.21 24.25
N ASP A 35 0.19 8.77 24.13
CA ASP A 35 0.39 10.02 23.40
C ASP A 35 0.20 9.80 21.90
N THR A 36 -0.95 10.23 21.40
CA THR A 36 -1.33 10.10 19.99
C THR A 36 -0.40 10.89 19.07
N THR A 37 0.18 12.00 19.54
CA THR A 37 1.06 12.85 18.74
C THR A 37 2.40 12.18 18.49
N THR A 38 3.10 11.75 19.53
CA THR A 38 4.36 11.00 19.42
C THR A 38 4.16 9.69 18.67
N THR A 39 3.02 9.02 18.87
CA THR A 39 2.69 7.77 18.16
C THR A 39 2.50 7.99 16.65
N LYS A 40 1.85 9.09 16.23
CA LYS A 40 1.76 9.47 14.79
C LYS A 40 3.11 9.89 14.22
N LEU A 41 3.88 10.68 14.98
CA LEU A 41 5.20 11.15 14.56
C LEU A 41 6.18 9.99 14.36
N THR A 42 6.17 8.99 15.24
CA THR A 42 7.02 7.80 15.08
C THR A 42 6.63 6.97 13.85
N ALA A 43 5.34 6.81 13.57
CA ALA A 43 4.86 6.16 12.35
C ALA A 43 5.32 6.91 11.10
N PHE A 44 5.18 8.23 11.10
CA PHE A 44 5.62 9.10 10.00
C PHE A 44 7.14 9.07 9.81
N ALA A 45 7.91 9.24 10.89
CA ALA A 45 9.37 9.27 10.86
C ALA A 45 9.97 7.96 10.35
N ILE A 46 9.43 6.81 10.79
CA ILE A 46 9.90 5.51 10.31
C ILE A 46 9.49 5.28 8.84
N GLY A 47 8.31 5.72 8.42
CA GLY A 47 7.92 5.72 7.01
C GLY A 47 8.85 6.57 6.15
N ALA A 48 9.15 7.79 6.59
CA ALA A 48 10.07 8.71 5.93
C ALA A 48 11.49 8.16 5.87
N MET A 49 11.96 7.48 6.92
CA MET A 49 13.27 6.79 6.94
C MET A 49 13.36 5.72 5.85
N PHE A 50 12.35 4.86 5.71
CA PHE A 50 12.33 3.87 4.63
C PHE A 50 12.25 4.51 3.24
N GLY A 51 11.47 5.58 3.09
CA GLY A 51 11.41 6.36 1.86
C GLY A 51 12.75 7.00 1.49
N GLY A 52 13.45 7.57 2.48
CA GLY A 52 14.78 8.15 2.32
C GLY A 52 15.83 7.13 1.89
N PHE A 53 15.84 5.93 2.49
CA PHE A 53 16.69 4.84 2.03
C PHE A 53 16.38 4.42 0.59
N ALA A 54 15.10 4.24 0.25
CA ALA A 54 14.72 3.91 -1.11
C ALA A 54 15.18 4.99 -2.12
N GLY A 55 15.03 6.27 -1.75
CA GLY A 55 15.49 7.41 -2.54
C GLY A 55 17.00 7.46 -2.73
N SER A 56 17.80 7.16 -1.69
CA SER A 56 19.27 7.15 -1.81
C SER A 56 19.76 6.02 -2.72
N PHE A 57 19.17 4.83 -2.65
CA PHE A 57 19.45 3.74 -3.60
C PHE A 57 19.04 4.09 -5.03
N PHE A 58 17.89 4.75 -5.21
CA PHE A 58 17.43 5.21 -6.51
C PHE A 58 18.40 6.25 -7.12
N ALA A 59 18.79 7.26 -6.35
CA ALA A 59 19.77 8.27 -6.72
C ALA A 59 21.11 7.65 -7.13
N ALA A 60 21.63 6.70 -6.34
CA ALA A 60 22.88 6.00 -6.62
C ALA A 60 22.81 5.17 -7.92
N ARG A 61 21.65 4.61 -8.26
CA ARG A 61 21.44 3.84 -9.50
C ARG A 61 21.27 4.73 -10.72
N GLN A 62 20.51 5.82 -10.60
CA GLN A 62 20.13 6.65 -11.74
C GLN A 62 21.30 7.47 -12.28
N GLY A 63 22.30 7.79 -11.44
CA GLY A 63 23.52 8.53 -11.82
C GLY A 63 23.29 10.02 -12.10
N PHE A 64 22.09 10.40 -12.52
CA PHE A 64 21.62 11.77 -12.70
C PHE A 64 20.20 11.92 -12.17
N ILE A 65 19.93 13.02 -11.48
CA ILE A 65 18.64 13.27 -10.83
C ILE A 65 18.06 14.54 -11.42
N SER A 66 16.94 14.43 -12.13
CA SER A 66 16.17 15.57 -12.61
C SER A 66 14.82 15.68 -11.86
N PRO A 67 14.27 16.90 -11.69
CA PRO A 67 12.94 17.10 -11.11
C PRO A 67 11.83 16.38 -11.90
N GLU A 68 12.05 16.10 -13.19
CA GLU A 68 11.09 15.36 -14.01
C GLU A 68 10.93 13.90 -13.59
N SER A 69 11.86 13.36 -12.79
CA SER A 69 11.74 12.01 -12.23
C SER A 69 10.79 11.94 -11.02
N PHE A 70 10.44 13.08 -10.42
CA PHE A 70 9.62 13.16 -9.20
C PHE A 70 8.34 13.97 -9.43
N THR A 71 7.60 13.61 -10.48
CA THR A 71 6.32 14.25 -10.77
C THR A 71 5.23 13.78 -9.82
N PHE A 72 4.15 14.57 -9.73
CA PHE A 72 2.92 14.17 -9.05
C PHE A 72 2.42 12.81 -9.52
N MET A 73 2.58 12.50 -10.82
CA MET A 73 2.10 11.26 -11.39
C MET A 73 2.81 10.02 -10.86
N GLU A 74 4.12 10.11 -10.58
CA GLU A 74 4.86 9.03 -9.96
C GLU A 74 4.38 8.79 -8.51
N SER A 75 4.16 9.87 -7.75
CA SER A 75 3.62 9.76 -6.39
C SER A 75 2.20 9.19 -6.36
N ALA A 76 1.34 9.61 -7.29
CA ALA A 76 0.00 9.07 -7.46
C ALA A 76 0.01 7.58 -7.81
N THR A 77 0.97 7.14 -8.64
CA THR A 77 1.14 5.72 -8.99
C THR A 77 1.54 4.88 -7.78
N ILE A 78 2.49 5.37 -6.97
CA ILE A 78 2.89 4.69 -5.71
C ILE A 78 1.69 4.60 -4.75
N LEU A 79 0.92 5.67 -4.59
CA LEU A 79 -0.30 5.66 -3.78
C LEU A 79 -1.33 4.66 -4.32
N ALA A 80 -1.53 4.60 -5.63
CA ALA A 80 -2.43 3.65 -6.27
C ALA A 80 -2.03 2.19 -5.96
N ILE A 81 -0.74 1.86 -6.05
CA ILE A 81 -0.21 0.54 -5.69
C ILE A 81 -0.56 0.18 -4.23
N VAL A 82 -0.36 1.12 -3.30
CA VAL A 82 -0.63 0.89 -1.88
C VAL A 82 -2.13 0.69 -1.62
N VAL A 83 -2.97 1.50 -2.26
CA VAL A 83 -4.44 1.43 -2.13
C VAL A 83 -4.97 0.12 -2.74
N LEU A 84 -4.52 -0.24 -3.94
CA LEU A 84 -4.85 -1.50 -4.61
C LEU A 84 -4.42 -2.72 -3.79
N GLY A 85 -3.21 -2.69 -3.23
CA GLY A 85 -2.71 -3.76 -2.38
C GLY A 85 -3.47 -3.88 -1.06
N GLY A 86 -3.97 -2.77 -0.53
CA GLY A 86 -4.76 -2.67 0.69
C GLY A 86 -3.97 -2.10 1.86
N MET A 87 -4.55 -1.09 2.53
CA MET A 87 -3.96 -0.41 3.70
C MET A 87 -3.78 -1.38 4.88
N GLY A 88 -2.59 -1.95 5.01
CA GLY A 88 -2.19 -2.84 6.11
C GLY A 88 -1.60 -4.19 5.68
N SER A 89 -1.67 -4.55 4.40
CA SER A 89 -1.15 -5.84 3.89
C SER A 89 0.13 -5.67 3.08
N GLN A 90 1.27 -6.08 3.64
CA GLN A 90 2.55 -6.00 2.92
C GLN A 90 2.56 -6.89 1.68
N ILE A 91 1.98 -8.09 1.77
CA ILE A 91 1.88 -9.03 0.65
C ILE A 91 0.93 -8.47 -0.42
N GLY A 92 -0.20 -7.88 -0.01
CA GLY A 92 -1.12 -7.23 -0.93
C GLY A 92 -0.46 -6.10 -1.72
N VAL A 93 0.31 -5.24 -1.05
CA VAL A 93 1.06 -4.16 -1.70
C VAL A 93 2.16 -4.69 -2.61
N ALA A 94 2.88 -5.75 -2.21
CA ALA A 94 3.89 -6.37 -3.07
C ALA A 94 3.27 -6.98 -4.35
N VAL A 95 2.15 -7.70 -4.21
CA VAL A 95 1.42 -8.25 -5.36
C VAL A 95 0.87 -7.13 -6.26
N ALA A 96 0.32 -6.08 -5.68
CA ALA A 96 -0.16 -4.92 -6.45
C ALA A 96 0.99 -4.21 -7.19
N ALA A 97 2.17 -4.08 -6.58
CA ALA A 97 3.35 -3.48 -7.21
C ALA A 97 3.82 -4.33 -8.40
N VAL A 98 3.92 -5.65 -8.21
CA VAL A 98 4.28 -6.59 -9.29
C VAL A 98 3.23 -6.59 -10.39
N ALA A 99 1.93 -6.55 -10.04
CA ALA A 99 0.85 -6.52 -11.01
C ALA A 99 0.79 -5.19 -11.77
N MET A 100 1.05 -4.05 -11.14
CA MET A 100 1.07 -2.75 -11.83
C MET A 100 2.32 -2.58 -12.69
N ILE A 101 3.50 -2.89 -12.16
CA ILE A 101 4.76 -2.74 -12.90
C ILE A 101 4.86 -3.82 -13.98
N GLY A 102 4.63 -5.09 -13.64
CA GLY A 102 4.61 -6.19 -14.61
C GLY A 102 3.41 -6.13 -15.57
N GLY A 103 2.27 -5.60 -15.12
CA GLY A 103 1.11 -5.36 -15.97
C GLY A 103 1.38 -4.35 -17.08
N THR A 104 2.26 -3.37 -16.85
CA THR A 104 2.67 -2.45 -17.93
C THR A 104 3.51 -3.12 -19.00
N GLU A 105 4.29 -4.13 -18.62
CA GLU A 105 5.06 -4.94 -19.57
C GLU A 105 4.14 -5.90 -20.33
N LEU A 106 3.19 -6.54 -19.64
CA LEU A 106 2.15 -7.36 -20.29
C LEU A 106 1.27 -6.52 -21.22
N LEU A 107 0.86 -5.32 -20.83
CA LEU A 107 0.12 -4.38 -21.70
C LEU A 107 0.92 -3.98 -22.94
N ARG A 108 2.26 -4.01 -22.87
CA ARG A 108 3.15 -3.77 -24.01
C ARG A 108 3.16 -4.93 -24.99
N GLU A 109 3.09 -6.17 -24.48
CA GLU A 109 3.07 -7.42 -25.27
C GLU A 109 1.66 -7.92 -25.64
N LEU A 110 0.59 -7.35 -25.08
CA LEU A 110 -0.80 -7.76 -25.33
C LEU A 110 -1.29 -7.27 -26.71
N ASP A 111 -0.85 -7.94 -27.77
CA ASP A 111 -1.37 -7.78 -29.14
C ASP A 111 -2.89 -8.04 -29.24
N PHE A 112 -3.49 -8.77 -28.29
CA PHE A 112 -4.94 -8.98 -28.22
C PHE A 112 -5.72 -7.67 -28.06
N LEU A 113 -5.23 -6.71 -27.28
CA LEU A 113 -5.93 -5.44 -27.07
C LEU A 113 -5.89 -4.57 -28.34
N LYS A 114 -4.77 -4.62 -29.09
CA LYS A 114 -4.63 -4.00 -30.41
C LYS A 114 -5.54 -4.68 -31.46
N ASN A 115 -5.79 -5.98 -31.33
CA ASN A 115 -6.70 -6.72 -32.20
C ASN A 115 -8.19 -6.39 -31.94
N VAL A 116 -8.56 -5.98 -30.73
CA VAL A 116 -9.95 -5.63 -30.36
C VAL A 116 -10.25 -4.13 -30.54
N PHE A 117 -9.30 -3.25 -30.18
CA PHE A 117 -9.49 -1.79 -30.23
C PHE A 117 -8.82 -1.09 -31.43
N GLY A 118 -8.08 -1.83 -32.27
CA GLY A 118 -7.39 -1.32 -33.45
C GLY A 118 -5.88 -1.12 -33.23
N ARG A 119 -5.10 -1.28 -34.31
CA ARG A 119 -3.62 -1.19 -34.29
C ARG A 119 -3.06 0.18 -33.89
N GLU A 120 -3.89 1.23 -33.89
CA GLU A 120 -3.53 2.60 -33.48
C GLU A 120 -3.70 2.84 -31.97
N PHE A 121 -4.20 1.85 -31.21
CA PHE A 121 -4.35 2.00 -29.77
C PHE A 121 -3.00 1.80 -29.06
N ASP A 122 -2.35 2.89 -28.66
CA ASP A 122 -1.12 2.88 -27.86
C ASP A 122 -1.45 2.73 -26.35
N PRO A 123 -1.29 1.53 -25.75
CA PRO A 123 -1.67 1.29 -24.35
C PRO A 123 -0.81 2.08 -23.36
N THR A 124 0.35 2.56 -23.81
CA THR A 124 1.31 3.35 -23.05
C THR A 124 0.75 4.71 -22.67
N GLN A 125 -0.02 5.36 -23.56
CA GLN A 125 -0.67 6.64 -23.28
C GLN A 125 -1.85 6.50 -22.32
N TYR A 126 -2.55 5.36 -22.36
CA TYR A 126 -3.72 5.08 -21.52
C TYR A 126 -3.40 4.36 -20.20
N ARG A 127 -2.12 4.06 -19.92
CA ARG A 127 -1.66 3.40 -18.70
C ARG A 127 -2.29 3.96 -17.43
N MET A 128 -2.29 5.29 -17.32
CA MET A 128 -2.81 6.02 -16.18
C MET A 128 -4.34 5.92 -16.05
N LEU A 129 -5.04 5.92 -17.18
CA LEU A 129 -6.49 5.71 -17.23
C LEU A 129 -6.85 4.28 -16.81
N LEU A 130 -6.13 3.28 -17.32
CA LEU A 130 -6.29 1.87 -16.95
C LEU A 130 -6.04 1.64 -15.46
N PHE A 131 -5.02 2.29 -14.91
CA PHE A 131 -4.70 2.22 -13.48
C PHE A 131 -5.78 2.88 -12.60
N GLY A 132 -6.28 4.04 -13.00
CA GLY A 132 -7.41 4.69 -12.33
C GLY A 132 -8.67 3.82 -12.37
N PHE A 133 -8.96 3.22 -13.53
CA PHE A 133 -10.09 2.31 -13.69
C PHE A 133 -9.94 1.04 -12.84
N ALA A 134 -8.75 0.45 -12.80
CA ALA A 134 -8.44 -0.69 -11.94
C ALA A 134 -8.61 -0.35 -10.45
N MET A 135 -8.21 0.85 -10.03
CA MET A 135 -8.48 1.34 -8.67
C MET A 135 -9.97 1.41 -8.37
N VAL A 136 -10.76 2.01 -9.27
CA VAL A 136 -12.22 2.13 -9.09
C VAL A 136 -12.86 0.76 -9.01
N LEU A 137 -12.52 -0.17 -9.91
CA LEU A 137 -13.03 -1.55 -9.88
C LEU A 137 -12.72 -2.25 -8.56
N ILE A 138 -11.48 -2.12 -8.06
CA ILE A 138 -11.13 -2.71 -6.77
C ILE A 138 -11.82 -1.99 -5.60
N MET A 139 -12.05 -0.69 -5.66
CA MET A 139 -12.85 -0.02 -4.63
C MET A 139 -14.31 -0.50 -4.63
N ILE A 140 -14.87 -0.81 -5.79
CA ILE A 140 -16.23 -1.35 -5.92
C ILE A 140 -16.30 -2.79 -5.39
N TRP A 141 -15.43 -3.69 -5.86
CA TRP A 141 -15.51 -5.11 -5.51
C TRP A 141 -14.84 -5.47 -4.19
N LYS A 142 -13.76 -4.77 -3.83
CA LYS A 142 -12.93 -5.11 -2.67
C LYS A 142 -12.28 -3.86 -2.06
N PRO A 143 -13.07 -3.00 -1.37
CA PRO A 143 -12.65 -1.69 -0.88
C PRO A 143 -11.48 -1.69 0.13
N ARG A 144 -11.05 -2.87 0.60
CA ARG A 144 -9.88 -3.03 1.48
C ARG A 144 -8.63 -3.58 0.77
N GLY A 145 -8.64 -3.64 -0.57
CA GLY A 145 -7.53 -4.06 -1.43
C GLY A 145 -7.44 -5.57 -1.71
N LEU A 146 -6.48 -5.98 -2.54
CA LEU A 146 -6.32 -7.34 -3.08
C LEU A 146 -6.18 -8.43 -2.01
N ILE A 147 -5.43 -8.20 -0.93
CA ILE A 147 -5.23 -9.18 0.15
C ILE A 147 -5.51 -8.49 1.47
N SER A 148 -6.68 -8.79 2.07
CA SER A 148 -7.15 -8.17 3.32
C SER A 148 -7.46 -9.26 4.35
N SER A 149 -6.45 -10.05 4.71
CA SER A 149 -6.53 -10.93 5.88
C SER A 149 -5.72 -10.29 7.01
N ARG A 150 -6.41 -9.84 8.06
CA ARG A 150 -5.75 -9.27 9.24
C ARG A 150 -5.68 -10.33 10.34
N SER A 151 -4.47 -10.74 10.68
CA SER A 151 -4.23 -11.48 11.92
C SER A 151 -4.01 -10.46 13.05
N PRO A 152 -4.91 -10.33 14.03
CA PRO A 152 -4.71 -9.42 15.15
C PRO A 152 -3.43 -9.78 15.92
N SER A 153 -2.67 -8.76 16.32
CA SER A 153 -1.41 -8.94 17.06
C SER A 153 -1.63 -9.32 18.52
N VAL A 154 -2.80 -8.98 19.09
CA VAL A 154 -3.20 -9.27 20.47
C VAL A 154 -4.65 -9.75 20.47
N PHE A 155 -4.92 -10.84 21.19
CA PHE A 155 -6.26 -11.42 21.35
C PHE A 155 -6.44 -11.89 22.79
N LEU A 156 -7.62 -11.67 23.36
CA LEU A 156 -7.93 -11.97 24.76
C LEU A 156 -8.28 -13.46 25.01
N LYS A 157 -8.86 -14.16 24.01
CA LYS A 157 -9.24 -15.58 24.13
C LYS A 157 -9.03 -16.41 22.86
N GLU A 158 -9.39 -15.90 21.68
CA GLU A 158 -9.20 -16.62 20.42
C GLU A 158 -8.57 -15.74 19.35
N ARG A 159 -7.67 -16.33 18.55
CA ARG A 159 -7.19 -15.74 17.30
C ARG A 159 -8.30 -15.79 16.26
N LYS A 160 -9.26 -14.87 16.31
CA LYS A 160 -10.12 -14.63 15.16
C LYS A 160 -9.37 -13.77 14.15
N ALA A 161 -9.17 -14.30 12.95
CA ALA A 161 -8.78 -13.47 11.82
C ALA A 161 -9.91 -12.47 11.60
N VAL A 162 -9.64 -11.19 11.85
CA VAL A 162 -10.62 -10.13 11.57
C VAL A 162 -10.60 -9.95 10.07
N SER A 163 -11.49 -10.68 9.40
CA SER A 163 -11.79 -10.43 7.99
C SER A 163 -12.36 -9.01 7.89
N GLY A 164 -11.89 -8.22 6.93
CA GLY A 164 -12.32 -6.84 6.74
C GLY A 164 -13.83 -6.64 6.51
N ALA A 165 -14.59 -7.74 6.35
CA ALA A 165 -16.05 -7.79 6.35
C ALA A 165 -16.68 -7.52 7.73
N LEU A 166 -16.08 -7.98 8.83
CA LEU A 166 -16.64 -7.87 10.19
C LEU A 166 -16.63 -6.42 10.73
N VAL A 167 -15.73 -5.58 10.23
CA VAL A 167 -15.62 -4.16 10.63
C VAL A 167 -16.75 -3.31 10.03
N LYS A 168 -17.41 -3.77 8.96
CA LYS A 168 -18.59 -3.09 8.41
C LYS A 168 -19.84 -3.30 9.28
N GLU A 169 -19.83 -4.29 10.17
CA GLU A 169 -20.94 -4.66 11.04
C GLU A 169 -20.85 -4.02 12.44
N GLY A 170 -19.84 -3.19 12.72
CA GLY A 170 -19.70 -2.55 14.03
C GLY A 170 -19.36 -3.52 15.18
N HIS A 171 -18.94 -4.74 14.86
CA HIS A 171 -18.47 -5.74 15.81
C HIS A 171 -16.93 -5.83 15.80
N GLY A 172 -16.29 -4.69 16.06
CA GLY A 172 -14.86 -4.60 16.36
C GLY A 172 -14.58 -4.84 17.83
#